data_AF-A0A2S6HLB2-F1
#
_entry.id   AF-A0A2S6HLB2-F1
#
_cell.length_a   1.000
_cell.length_b   1.000
_cell.length_c   1.000
_cell.angle_alpha   90.00
_cell.angle_beta   90.00
_cell.angle_gamma   90.00
#
_symmetry.space_group_name_H-M   'P 1'
#
loop_
_entity.id
_entity.type
_entity.pdbx_description
1 polymer ?
#
loop_
_entity_poly.entity_id
_entity_poly.type
_entity_poly.pdbx_seq_one_letter_code
_entity_poly.pdbx_strand_id
1 'polypeptide(L)'
;MQRIYGLVWPIILSVMLPLVAAWFAYPETHLPPGFGVFPPLLVAEAPGFNLIIFVALALVEAAFALFLLFPQWFGFTLPTPPPKPPAAAFPVWFWFGAALTVFFWWLMWTRVTPFGDLVYYAFTPLWWGFILTLDGLVYRRSGGYSLLATRPKTLIISAAVSIVGWFYFEYFDYFALGNWYYPNTADGVMPLSHATVVLLFLTAYTTVWPAIFEWYTLLNTFPGLVSRYSNGPKIALPGGLLLWGGFFLIFILVFFPYPLFWVLWIGTLAIFSGQLLRKGIWNPFTAMAEGNWGPALLVALSSLCNGFFWELWNWGSNANRALPATNPNYWIYDIPYVNVIHICSEMPLLGYMGYMPFGILVWVVFIWLGALFGFDTGLLKDDQDKG
;
A
#
# COMPACT_ATOMS: atom_id res chain seq x y z
N MET A 1 -14.76 26.15 -7.81
CA MET A 1 -15.05 25.26 -8.97
C MET A 1 -13.82 24.98 -9.85
N GLN A 2 -13.08 25.96 -10.37
CA GLN A 2 -11.88 25.69 -11.23
C GLN A 2 -10.77 24.84 -10.57
N ARG A 3 -10.60 24.93 -9.24
CA ARG A 3 -9.65 24.10 -8.48
C ARG A 3 -10.02 22.60 -8.53
N ILE A 4 -11.31 22.28 -8.42
CA ILE A 4 -11.87 20.92 -8.37
C ILE A 4 -11.77 20.22 -9.74
N TYR A 5 -12.17 20.90 -10.82
CA TYR A 5 -12.06 20.33 -12.18
C TYR A 5 -10.62 19.97 -12.55
N GLY A 6 -9.65 20.75 -12.05
CA GLY A 6 -8.24 20.46 -12.23
C GLY A 6 -7.78 19.16 -11.57
N LEU A 7 -8.49 18.62 -10.58
CA LEU A 7 -8.12 17.40 -9.87
C LEU A 7 -8.80 16.14 -10.44
N VAL A 8 -9.86 16.29 -11.23
CA VAL A 8 -10.65 15.14 -11.74
C VAL A 8 -10.10 14.57 -13.04
N TRP A 9 -9.66 15.41 -13.97
CA TRP A 9 -9.19 14.91 -15.27
C TRP A 9 -8.00 13.91 -15.19
N PRO A 10 -7.05 13.97 -14.20
CA PRO A 10 -5.95 13.01 -14.17
C PRO A 10 -6.40 11.59 -13.87
N ILE A 11 -7.37 11.40 -12.97
CA ILE A 11 -7.93 10.08 -12.68
C ILE A 11 -8.73 9.56 -13.89
N ILE A 12 -9.47 10.43 -14.57
CA ILE A 12 -10.18 10.04 -15.80
C ILE A 12 -9.18 9.58 -16.85
N LEU A 13 -8.12 10.36 -17.09
CA LEU A 13 -7.13 10.03 -18.10
C LEU A 13 -6.33 8.78 -17.71
N SER A 14 -6.00 8.58 -16.43
CA SER A 14 -5.26 7.38 -16.00
C SER A 14 -6.07 6.10 -16.19
N VAL A 15 -7.41 6.15 -16.12
CA VAL A 15 -8.30 5.02 -16.42
C VAL A 15 -8.54 4.88 -17.93
N MET A 16 -8.68 5.97 -18.68
CA MET A 16 -8.97 5.86 -20.12
C MET A 16 -7.74 5.46 -20.93
N LEU A 17 -6.56 5.91 -20.53
CA LEU A 17 -5.33 5.75 -21.32
C LEU A 17 -4.89 4.28 -21.48
N PRO A 18 -4.93 3.40 -20.46
CA PRO A 18 -4.69 1.97 -20.64
C PRO A 18 -5.70 1.30 -21.57
N LEU A 19 -6.97 1.70 -21.54
CA LEU A 19 -8.00 1.17 -22.44
C LEU A 19 -7.71 1.55 -23.89
N VAL A 20 -7.32 2.81 -24.13
CA VAL A 20 -6.89 3.27 -25.45
C VAL A 20 -5.65 2.49 -25.92
N ALA A 21 -4.67 2.28 -25.05
CA ALA A 21 -3.49 1.48 -25.38
C ALA A 21 -3.86 0.02 -25.68
N ALA A 22 -4.76 -0.57 -24.89
CA ALA A 22 -5.21 -1.96 -25.03
C ALA A 22 -5.95 -2.21 -26.35
N TRP A 23 -6.70 -1.22 -26.86
CA TRP A 23 -7.30 -1.30 -28.19
C TRP A 23 -6.28 -1.66 -29.28
N PHE A 24 -5.06 -1.12 -29.17
CA PHE A 24 -3.97 -1.36 -30.12
C PHE A 24 -3.09 -2.54 -29.73
N ALA A 25 -2.80 -2.73 -28.44
CA ALA A 25 -1.95 -3.81 -27.96
C ALA A 25 -2.59 -5.19 -28.10
N TYR A 26 -3.93 -5.25 -28.04
CA TYR A 26 -4.72 -6.47 -28.16
C TYR A 26 -5.68 -6.37 -29.35
N PRO A 27 -5.22 -6.56 -30.60
CA PRO A 27 -6.03 -6.30 -31.79
C PRO A 27 -7.28 -7.20 -31.92
N GLU A 28 -7.30 -8.36 -31.25
CA GLU A 28 -8.40 -9.31 -31.33
C GLU A 28 -9.49 -9.08 -30.27
N THR A 29 -9.08 -8.72 -29.03
CA THR A 29 -9.97 -8.59 -27.87
C THR A 29 -10.14 -7.14 -27.40
N HIS A 30 -9.26 -6.23 -27.84
CA HIS A 30 -9.11 -4.84 -27.41
C HIS A 30 -8.88 -4.64 -25.89
N LEU A 31 -8.67 -5.73 -25.15
CA LEU A 31 -8.48 -5.79 -23.71
C LEU A 31 -7.49 -6.90 -23.37
N PRO A 32 -6.71 -6.76 -22.28
CA PRO A 32 -5.82 -7.82 -21.83
C PRO A 32 -6.61 -9.09 -21.46
N PRO A 33 -5.99 -10.27 -21.53
CA PRO A 33 -6.63 -11.51 -21.13
C PRO A 33 -7.01 -11.46 -19.63
N GLY A 34 -8.16 -12.06 -19.28
CA GLY A 34 -8.70 -12.04 -17.92
C GLY A 34 -9.31 -10.70 -17.48
N PHE A 35 -9.34 -9.67 -18.33
CA PHE A 35 -9.90 -8.37 -17.98
C PHE A 35 -11.36 -8.48 -17.51
N GLY A 36 -11.64 -7.95 -16.32
CA GLY A 36 -12.98 -7.96 -15.71
C GLY A 36 -13.33 -9.22 -14.93
N VAL A 37 -12.46 -10.24 -14.89
CA VAL A 37 -12.62 -11.39 -14.00
C VAL A 37 -12.11 -11.02 -12.62
N PHE A 38 -13.02 -10.93 -11.65
CA PHE A 38 -12.69 -10.56 -10.29
C PHE A 38 -13.17 -11.61 -9.28
N PRO A 39 -12.37 -12.01 -8.26
CA PRO A 39 -10.96 -11.66 -8.08
C PRO A 39 -10.07 -12.21 -9.22
N PRO A 40 -9.00 -11.49 -9.62
CA PRO A 40 -8.12 -11.94 -10.69
C PRO A 40 -7.58 -13.35 -10.48
N LEU A 41 -7.66 -14.17 -11.53
CA LEU A 41 -7.06 -15.50 -11.59
C LEU A 41 -5.78 -15.45 -12.42
N LEU A 42 -4.92 -16.47 -12.30
CA LEU A 42 -3.72 -16.57 -13.10
C LEU A 42 -4.09 -16.62 -14.59
N VAL A 43 -3.49 -15.72 -15.38
CA VAL A 43 -3.76 -15.60 -16.82
C VAL A 43 -2.62 -16.16 -17.67
N ALA A 44 -1.38 -15.82 -17.31
CA ALA A 44 -0.17 -16.30 -17.98
C ALA A 44 0.98 -16.30 -16.98
N GLU A 45 1.90 -17.25 -17.11
CA GLU A 45 3.12 -17.26 -16.30
C GLU A 45 4.05 -16.12 -16.74
N ALA A 46 4.55 -15.37 -15.77
CA ALA A 46 5.53 -14.32 -15.99
C ALA A 46 6.87 -14.89 -16.47
N PRO A 47 7.69 -14.08 -17.17
CA PRO A 47 9.06 -14.47 -17.50
C PRO A 47 9.85 -14.91 -16.26
N GLY A 48 10.48 -16.08 -16.37
CA GLY A 48 11.28 -16.67 -15.29
C GLY A 48 12.52 -15.85 -14.91
N PHE A 49 13.28 -16.39 -13.96
CA PHE A 49 14.42 -15.72 -13.34
C PHE A 49 15.46 -15.18 -14.34
N ASN A 50 15.90 -13.94 -14.11
CA ASN A 50 17.00 -13.33 -14.84
C ASN A 50 18.03 -12.74 -13.88
N LEU A 51 19.22 -13.34 -13.84
CA LEU A 51 20.29 -12.95 -12.93
C LEU A 51 20.74 -11.49 -13.10
N ILE A 52 20.80 -10.99 -14.33
CA ILE A 52 21.26 -9.62 -14.61
C ILE A 52 20.27 -8.61 -14.02
N ILE A 53 18.98 -8.82 -14.28
CA ILE A 53 17.90 -7.97 -13.75
C ILE A 53 17.88 -8.06 -12.22
N PHE A 54 17.97 -9.27 -11.67
CA PHE A 54 18.01 -9.48 -10.22
C PHE A 54 19.17 -8.73 -9.57
N VAL A 55 20.39 -8.85 -10.08
CA VAL A 55 21.58 -8.16 -9.53
C VAL A 55 21.44 -6.65 -9.67
N ALA A 56 20.95 -6.16 -10.82
CA ALA A 56 20.73 -4.74 -11.02
C ALA A 56 19.74 -4.15 -10.01
N LEU A 57 18.60 -4.81 -9.80
CA LEU A 57 17.60 -4.40 -8.81
C LEU A 57 18.16 -4.51 -7.39
N ALA A 58 18.81 -5.62 -7.04
CA ALA A 58 19.43 -5.80 -5.73
C ALA A 58 20.47 -4.70 -5.41
N LEU A 59 21.23 -4.22 -6.39
CA LEU A 59 22.16 -3.11 -6.20
C LEU A 59 21.45 -1.78 -5.95
N VAL A 60 20.36 -1.49 -6.66
CA VAL A 60 19.52 -0.31 -6.43
C VAL A 60 18.92 -0.35 -5.02
N GLU A 61 18.39 -1.51 -4.63
CA GLU A 61 17.81 -1.73 -3.31
C GLU A 61 18.85 -1.61 -2.19
N ALA A 62 20.05 -2.18 -2.39
CA ALA A 62 21.15 -2.05 -1.45
C ALA A 62 21.59 -0.59 -1.29
N ALA A 63 21.67 0.18 -2.38
CA ALA A 63 21.99 1.61 -2.31
C ALA A 63 20.93 2.38 -1.51
N PHE A 64 19.65 2.06 -1.71
CA PHE A 64 18.57 2.67 -0.94
C PHE A 64 18.58 2.26 0.53
N ALA A 65 18.86 1.00 0.84
CA ALA A 65 19.03 0.52 2.22
C ALA A 65 20.21 1.23 2.91
N LEU A 66 21.35 1.39 2.22
CA LEU A 66 22.48 2.16 2.72
C LEU A 66 22.09 3.62 2.99
N PHE A 67 21.25 4.22 2.15
CA PHE A 67 20.68 5.54 2.39
C PHE A 67 19.81 5.59 3.66
N LEU A 68 18.89 4.66 3.84
CA LEU A 68 18.03 4.61 5.03
C LEU A 68 18.84 4.39 6.33
N LEU A 69 19.89 3.56 6.26
CA LEU A 69 20.75 3.26 7.41
C LEU A 69 21.71 4.40 7.72
N PHE A 70 22.30 5.02 6.70
CA PHE A 70 23.36 6.02 6.80
C PHE A 70 23.02 7.30 6.02
N PRO A 71 21.91 8.00 6.34
CA PRO A 71 21.48 9.18 5.57
C PRO A 71 22.50 10.32 5.57
N GLN A 72 23.40 10.36 6.57
CA GLN A 72 24.53 11.29 6.63
C GLN A 72 25.49 11.18 5.45
N TRP A 73 25.65 9.99 4.84
CA TRP A 73 26.44 9.82 3.62
C TRP A 73 25.79 10.45 2.39
N PHE A 74 24.52 10.82 2.51
CA PHE A 74 23.68 11.39 1.45
C PHE A 74 23.27 12.84 1.75
N GLY A 75 24.06 13.54 2.59
CA GLY A 75 23.89 14.97 2.85
C GLY A 75 22.85 15.32 3.91
N PHE A 76 22.39 14.36 4.70
CA PHE A 76 21.54 14.64 5.86
C PHE A 76 22.38 15.01 7.07
N THR A 77 21.92 16.02 7.81
CA THR A 77 22.40 16.26 9.17
C THR A 77 21.40 15.68 10.15
N LEU A 78 21.88 15.11 11.25
CA LEU A 78 21.03 14.49 12.29
C LEU A 78 20.80 15.51 13.42
N PRO A 79 19.64 16.18 13.48
CA PRO A 79 19.36 17.13 14.55
C PRO A 79 19.13 16.39 15.86
N THR A 80 19.30 17.11 16.98
CA THR A 80 18.92 16.58 18.29
C THR A 80 17.41 16.35 18.33
N PRO A 81 16.95 15.12 18.62
CA PRO A 81 15.52 14.83 18.64
C PRO A 81 14.79 15.60 19.75
N PRO A 82 13.53 16.03 19.53
CA PRO A 82 12.72 16.59 20.59
C PRO A 82 12.43 15.56 21.68
N PRO A 83 12.12 15.99 22.92
CA PRO A 83 11.81 15.08 24.00
C PRO A 83 10.53 14.28 23.69
N LYS A 84 10.52 13.01 24.11
CA LYS A 84 9.35 12.15 23.97
C LYS A 84 8.29 12.55 25.00
N PRO A 85 6.99 12.63 24.63
CA PRO A 85 5.92 12.83 25.60
C PRO A 85 5.86 11.69 26.62
N PRO A 86 5.37 11.94 27.85
CA PRO A 86 5.12 10.89 28.83
C PRO A 86 4.10 9.90 28.27
N ALA A 87 4.31 8.60 28.55
CA ALA A 87 3.43 7.56 28.05
C ALA A 87 2.07 7.60 28.76
N ALA A 88 0.98 7.51 27.99
CA ALA A 88 -0.36 7.29 28.54
C ALA A 88 -0.55 5.82 28.96
N ALA A 89 -1.63 5.52 29.68
CA ALA A 89 -2.05 4.13 29.89
C ALA A 89 -2.52 3.51 28.57
N PHE A 90 -2.43 2.19 28.45
CA PHE A 90 -3.04 1.50 27.30
C PHE A 90 -4.56 1.67 27.35
N PRO A 91 -5.19 2.08 26.23
CA PRO A 91 -6.63 2.20 26.16
C PRO A 91 -7.31 0.83 26.02
N VAL A 92 -8.61 0.75 26.28
CA VAL A 92 -9.35 -0.53 26.26
C VAL A 92 -9.34 -1.21 24.89
N TRP A 93 -9.41 -0.43 23.80
CA TRP A 93 -9.41 -0.97 22.44
C TRP A 93 -8.09 -1.63 22.03
N PHE A 94 -6.97 -1.28 22.69
CA PHE A 94 -5.69 -1.97 22.49
C PHE A 94 -5.82 -3.45 22.81
N TRP A 95 -6.38 -3.76 23.99
CA TRP A 95 -6.52 -5.12 24.49
C TRP A 95 -7.54 -5.92 23.67
N PHE A 96 -8.65 -5.27 23.32
CA PHE A 96 -9.64 -5.87 22.44
C PHE A 96 -9.06 -6.19 21.06
N GLY A 97 -8.35 -5.25 20.45
CA GLY A 97 -7.65 -5.44 19.18
C GLY A 97 -6.61 -6.56 19.24
N ALA A 98 -5.84 -6.63 20.34
CA ALA A 98 -4.83 -7.66 20.51
C ALA A 98 -5.46 -9.05 20.62
N ALA A 99 -6.55 -9.19 21.38
CA ALA A 99 -7.29 -10.43 21.48
C ALA A 99 -7.86 -10.88 20.13
N LEU A 100 -8.46 -9.96 19.36
CA LEU A 100 -8.93 -10.23 18.00
C LEU A 100 -7.79 -10.68 17.07
N THR A 101 -6.67 -9.96 17.08
CA THR A 101 -5.50 -10.27 16.26
C THR A 101 -5.01 -11.67 16.54
N VAL A 102 -4.78 -12.03 17.81
CA VAL A 102 -4.26 -13.35 18.17
C VAL A 102 -5.26 -14.45 17.84
N PHE A 103 -6.54 -14.26 18.16
CA PHE A 103 -7.58 -15.26 17.90
C PHE A 103 -7.75 -15.54 16.40
N PHE A 104 -7.91 -14.51 15.57
CA PHE A 104 -8.14 -14.68 14.15
C PHE A 104 -6.86 -15.07 13.38
N TRP A 105 -5.67 -14.68 13.86
CA TRP A 105 -4.42 -15.25 13.37
C TRP A 105 -4.38 -16.76 13.61
N TRP A 106 -4.56 -17.20 14.86
CA TRP A 106 -4.59 -18.62 15.20
C TRP A 106 -5.63 -19.39 14.37
N LEU A 107 -6.84 -18.85 14.26
CA LEU A 107 -7.93 -19.46 13.49
C LEU A 107 -7.52 -19.65 12.03
N MET A 108 -7.01 -18.58 11.39
CA MET A 108 -6.62 -18.58 9.98
C MET A 108 -5.47 -19.54 9.68
N TRP A 109 -4.49 -19.67 10.58
CA TRP A 109 -3.34 -20.55 10.37
C TRP A 109 -3.64 -22.02 10.69
N THR A 110 -4.51 -22.28 11.68
CA THR A 110 -4.88 -23.64 12.07
C THR A 110 -5.79 -24.32 11.05
N ARG A 111 -6.68 -23.53 10.41
CA ARG A 111 -7.61 -23.92 9.33
C ARG A 111 -8.71 -24.93 9.67
N VAL A 112 -8.36 -25.98 10.40
CA VAL A 112 -9.31 -26.98 10.92
C VAL A 112 -9.49 -26.74 12.40
N THR A 113 -10.63 -26.17 12.79
CA THR A 113 -10.92 -25.81 14.18
C THR A 113 -12.35 -26.17 14.58
N PRO A 114 -12.67 -26.22 15.89
CA PRO A 114 -14.04 -26.38 16.36
C PRO A 114 -15.00 -25.25 15.93
N PHE A 115 -14.48 -24.15 15.39
CA PHE A 115 -15.27 -23.01 14.93
C PHE A 115 -15.80 -23.17 13.49
N GLY A 116 -15.52 -24.29 12.84
CA GLY A 116 -16.04 -24.62 11.50
C GLY A 116 -15.76 -23.53 10.49
N ASP A 117 -16.81 -23.08 9.80
CA ASP A 117 -16.73 -22.12 8.69
C ASP A 117 -16.30 -20.70 9.07
N LEU A 118 -16.16 -20.39 10.37
CA LEU A 118 -15.67 -19.07 10.82
C LEU A 118 -14.30 -18.74 10.22
N VAL A 119 -13.48 -19.76 9.93
CA VAL A 119 -12.15 -19.60 9.34
C VAL A 119 -12.17 -18.83 8.02
N TYR A 120 -13.22 -18.97 7.21
CA TYR A 120 -13.35 -18.26 5.92
C TYR A 120 -13.45 -16.73 6.08
N TYR A 121 -13.83 -16.28 7.27
CA TYR A 121 -14.06 -14.87 7.60
C TYR A 121 -12.93 -14.28 8.44
N ALA A 122 -11.84 -15.03 8.68
CA ALA A 122 -10.82 -14.65 9.66
C ALA A 122 -9.93 -13.47 9.25
N PHE A 123 -9.74 -13.25 7.94
CA PHE A 123 -8.79 -12.28 7.42
C PHE A 123 -9.11 -10.83 7.84
N THR A 124 -10.34 -10.37 7.63
CA THR A 124 -10.72 -8.98 7.93
C THR A 124 -10.72 -8.66 9.44
N PRO A 125 -11.29 -9.50 10.33
CA PRO A 125 -11.21 -9.26 11.77
C PRO A 125 -9.79 -9.30 12.34
N LEU A 126 -8.91 -10.14 11.79
CA LEU A 126 -7.48 -10.13 12.12
C LEU A 126 -6.87 -8.74 11.88
N TRP A 127 -7.07 -8.19 10.69
CA TRP A 127 -6.55 -6.88 10.31
C TRP A 127 -7.12 -5.73 11.15
N TRP A 128 -8.43 -5.70 11.37
CA TRP A 128 -9.02 -4.66 12.22
C TRP A 128 -8.60 -4.80 13.68
N GLY A 129 -8.43 -6.03 14.18
CA GLY A 129 -7.78 -6.27 15.46
C GLY A 129 -6.40 -5.63 15.53
N PHE A 130 -5.60 -5.84 14.48
CA PHE A 130 -4.23 -5.32 14.40
C PHE A 130 -4.19 -3.79 14.33
N ILE A 131 -5.06 -3.17 13.54
CA ILE A 131 -5.21 -1.71 13.46
C ILE A 131 -5.53 -1.13 14.85
N LEU A 132 -6.46 -1.74 15.60
CA LEU A 132 -6.78 -1.30 16.96
C LEU A 132 -5.62 -1.48 17.94
N THR A 133 -4.82 -2.55 17.78
CA THR A 133 -3.59 -2.75 18.55
C THR A 133 -2.54 -1.68 18.23
N LEU A 134 -2.34 -1.34 16.95
CA LEU A 134 -1.41 -0.29 16.54
C LEU A 134 -1.87 1.07 17.06
N ASP A 135 -3.13 1.45 16.85
CA ASP A 135 -3.70 2.71 17.34
C ASP A 135 -3.54 2.83 18.87
N GLY A 136 -3.83 1.77 19.61
CA GLY A 136 -3.64 1.75 21.06
C GLY A 136 -2.17 1.90 21.50
N LEU A 137 -1.23 1.38 20.71
CA LEU A 137 0.21 1.58 20.91
C LEU A 137 0.62 3.03 20.61
N VAL A 138 0.07 3.63 19.55
CA VAL A 138 0.23 5.05 19.21
C VAL A 138 -0.28 5.92 20.35
N TYR A 139 -1.50 5.65 20.83
CA TYR A 139 -2.13 6.35 21.95
C TYR A 139 -1.22 6.38 23.17
N ARG A 140 -0.74 5.20 23.60
CA ARG A 140 0.19 5.07 24.73
C ARG A 140 1.46 5.88 24.51
N ARG A 141 2.08 5.75 23.32
CA ARG A 141 3.40 6.33 23.05
C ARG A 141 3.38 7.84 22.81
N SER A 142 2.25 8.38 22.37
CA SER A 142 2.08 9.80 22.04
C SER A 142 1.46 10.61 23.18
N GLY A 143 1.27 10.02 24.37
CA GLY A 143 0.65 10.69 25.50
C GLY A 143 -0.86 10.95 25.31
N GLY A 144 -1.56 10.08 24.59
CA GLY A 144 -3.02 10.13 24.39
C GLY A 144 -3.48 10.55 22.99
N TYR A 145 -2.57 10.83 22.06
CA TYR A 145 -2.91 11.07 20.65
C TYR A 145 -2.91 9.76 19.85
N SER A 146 -3.93 9.54 19.04
CA SER A 146 -4.06 8.44 18.05
C SER A 146 -5.20 8.79 17.07
N LEU A 147 -5.32 8.11 15.92
CA LEU A 147 -6.39 8.44 14.98
C LEU A 147 -7.76 8.08 15.56
N LEU A 148 -7.92 6.93 16.21
CA LEU A 148 -9.19 6.55 16.81
C LEU A 148 -9.61 7.50 17.92
N ALA A 149 -8.69 7.92 18.80
CA ALA A 149 -9.04 8.77 19.93
C ALA A 149 -9.28 10.24 19.54
N THR A 150 -8.58 10.76 18.52
CA THR A 150 -8.57 12.21 18.24
C THR A 150 -9.06 12.58 16.84
N ARG A 151 -8.98 11.66 15.87
CA ARG A 151 -9.41 11.85 14.48
C ARG A 151 -10.21 10.66 13.94
N PRO A 152 -11.26 10.17 14.63
CA PRO A 152 -11.98 8.96 14.22
C PRO A 152 -12.64 9.11 12.84
N LYS A 153 -13.04 10.34 12.46
CA LYS A 153 -13.55 10.62 11.11
C LYS A 153 -12.50 10.36 10.04
N THR A 154 -11.26 10.80 10.24
CA THR A 154 -10.14 10.57 9.30
C THR A 154 -9.87 9.07 9.16
N LEU A 155 -9.89 8.32 10.27
CA LEU A 155 -9.75 6.85 10.24
C LEU A 155 -10.88 6.18 9.45
N ILE A 156 -12.15 6.54 9.70
CA ILE A 156 -13.30 5.98 8.97
C ILE A 156 -13.25 6.33 7.47
N ILE A 157 -12.92 7.57 7.13
CA ILE A 157 -12.79 7.99 5.73
C ILE A 157 -11.63 7.23 5.07
N SER A 158 -10.51 7.02 5.76
CA SER A 158 -9.39 6.24 5.22
C SER A 158 -9.81 4.81 4.88
N ALA A 159 -10.65 4.17 5.70
CA ALA A 159 -11.17 2.84 5.43
C ALA A 159 -12.10 2.81 4.20
N ALA A 160 -12.99 3.80 4.06
CA ALA A 160 -13.87 3.91 2.89
C ALA A 160 -13.09 4.18 1.60
N VAL A 161 -12.10 5.08 1.66
CA VAL A 161 -11.22 5.39 0.54
C VAL A 161 -10.37 4.18 0.14
N SER A 162 -9.92 3.38 1.10
CA SER A 162 -9.11 2.18 0.88
C SER A 162 -9.79 1.20 -0.08
N ILE A 163 -11.12 1.02 0.02
CA ILE A 163 -11.89 0.16 -0.91
C ILE A 163 -11.73 0.65 -2.36
N VAL A 164 -11.97 1.94 -2.59
CA VAL A 164 -11.91 2.53 -3.94
C VAL A 164 -10.49 2.54 -4.47
N GLY A 165 -9.52 2.86 -3.60
CA GLY A 165 -8.10 2.85 -3.93
C GLY A 165 -7.62 1.47 -4.35
N TRP A 166 -8.08 0.40 -3.70
CA TRP A 166 -7.63 -0.95 -4.05
C TRP A 166 -8.24 -1.46 -5.36
N PHE A 167 -9.51 -1.16 -5.65
CA PHE A 167 -10.07 -1.43 -6.98
C PHE A 167 -9.32 -0.73 -8.11
N TYR A 168 -8.78 0.45 -7.86
CA TYR A 168 -7.94 1.14 -8.82
C TYR A 168 -6.66 0.33 -9.13
N PHE A 169 -6.04 -0.32 -8.14
CA PHE A 169 -4.89 -1.20 -8.37
C PHE A 169 -5.26 -2.52 -9.05
N GLU A 170 -6.37 -3.14 -8.66
CA GLU A 170 -6.93 -4.33 -9.35
C GLU A 170 -7.17 -4.02 -10.85
N TYR A 171 -7.64 -2.81 -11.15
CA TYR A 171 -7.82 -2.37 -12.53
C TYR A 171 -6.49 -2.32 -13.31
N PHE A 172 -5.40 -1.80 -12.72
CA PHE A 172 -4.11 -1.78 -13.40
C PHE A 172 -3.45 -3.16 -13.48
N ASP A 173 -3.73 -4.03 -12.53
CA ASP A 173 -3.16 -5.37 -12.48
C ASP A 173 -3.49 -6.19 -13.76
N TYR A 174 -4.70 -6.03 -14.30
CA TYR A 174 -5.06 -6.62 -15.60
C TYR A 174 -4.11 -6.20 -16.73
N PHE A 175 -3.66 -4.94 -16.75
CA PHE A 175 -2.75 -4.44 -17.80
C PHE A 175 -1.29 -4.82 -17.55
N ALA A 176 -0.94 -5.20 -16.32
CA ALA A 176 0.34 -5.79 -15.99
C ALA A 176 0.38 -7.31 -16.23
N LEU A 177 -0.73 -7.90 -16.72
CA LEU A 177 -0.93 -9.33 -16.90
C LEU A 177 -0.88 -10.14 -15.59
N GLY A 178 -1.33 -9.54 -14.48
CA GLY A 178 -1.44 -10.20 -13.19
C GLY A 178 -0.12 -10.22 -12.42
N ASN A 179 0.29 -9.07 -11.86
CA ASN A 179 1.38 -9.05 -10.88
C ASN A 179 1.01 -9.86 -9.64
N TRP A 180 -0.28 -9.93 -9.31
CA TRP A 180 -0.84 -10.82 -8.30
C TRP A 180 -2.12 -11.50 -8.80
N TYR A 181 -2.48 -12.61 -8.18
CA TYR A 181 -3.74 -13.31 -8.44
C TYR A 181 -4.20 -14.11 -7.22
N TYR A 182 -5.47 -14.53 -7.23
CA TYR A 182 -6.15 -15.13 -6.08
C TYR A 182 -6.55 -16.59 -6.37
N PRO A 183 -5.65 -17.57 -6.15
CA PRO A 183 -5.92 -18.96 -6.53
C PRO A 183 -7.08 -19.60 -5.74
N ASN A 184 -7.32 -19.14 -4.51
CA ASN A 184 -8.37 -19.71 -3.67
C ASN A 184 -9.78 -19.37 -4.16
N THR A 185 -9.93 -18.41 -5.07
CA THR A 185 -11.24 -17.96 -5.57
C THR A 185 -11.67 -18.67 -6.84
N ALA A 186 -10.87 -19.62 -7.35
CA ALA A 186 -11.23 -20.46 -8.47
C ALA A 186 -12.42 -21.39 -8.11
N ASP A 187 -13.25 -21.69 -9.12
CA ASP A 187 -14.46 -22.49 -8.93
C ASP A 187 -14.14 -23.86 -8.32
N GLY A 188 -14.86 -24.20 -7.24
CA GLY A 188 -14.72 -25.48 -6.55
C GLY A 188 -13.59 -25.55 -5.51
N VAL A 189 -12.75 -24.51 -5.35
CA VAL A 189 -11.68 -24.50 -4.34
C VAL A 189 -12.21 -24.28 -2.92
N MET A 190 -13.19 -23.39 -2.75
CA MET A 190 -13.84 -23.13 -1.47
C MET A 190 -15.37 -23.23 -1.59
N PRO A 191 -16.08 -23.61 -0.52
CA PRO A 191 -17.53 -23.72 -0.51
C PRO A 191 -18.22 -22.36 -0.31
N LEU A 192 -17.74 -21.30 -0.97
CA LEU A 192 -18.28 -19.95 -0.87
C LEU A 192 -18.90 -19.53 -2.19
N SER A 193 -20.02 -18.81 -2.13
CA SER A 193 -20.56 -18.16 -3.32
C SER A 193 -19.64 -17.05 -3.80
N HIS A 194 -19.63 -16.78 -5.11
CA HIS A 194 -18.88 -15.67 -5.68
C HIS A 194 -19.21 -14.33 -5.00
N ALA A 195 -20.50 -14.05 -4.74
CA ALA A 195 -20.93 -12.84 -4.05
C ALA A 195 -20.33 -12.73 -2.63
N THR A 196 -20.25 -13.85 -1.90
CA THR A 196 -19.60 -13.90 -0.59
C THR A 196 -18.11 -13.59 -0.68
N VAL A 197 -17.42 -14.15 -1.67
CA VAL A 197 -16.00 -13.85 -1.92
C VAL A 197 -15.83 -12.35 -2.19
N VAL A 198 -16.60 -11.76 -3.10
CA VAL A 198 -16.52 -10.31 -3.39
C VAL A 198 -16.75 -9.47 -2.14
N LEU A 199 -17.73 -9.81 -1.29
CA LEU A 199 -17.95 -9.11 -0.02
C LEU A 199 -16.73 -9.22 0.91
N LEU A 200 -16.10 -10.39 1.00
CA LEU A 200 -14.90 -10.58 1.81
C LEU A 200 -13.74 -9.70 1.31
N PHE A 201 -13.55 -9.61 -0.01
CA PHE A 201 -12.60 -8.67 -0.61
C PHE A 201 -12.92 -7.21 -0.30
N LEU A 202 -14.17 -6.77 -0.47
CA LEU A 202 -14.59 -5.41 -0.13
C LEU A 202 -14.31 -5.06 1.33
N THR A 203 -14.57 -5.98 2.25
CA THR A 203 -14.29 -5.76 3.67
C THR A 203 -12.80 -5.81 3.97
N ALA A 204 -12.03 -6.70 3.33
CA ALA A 204 -10.58 -6.75 3.48
C ALA A 204 -9.92 -5.46 2.98
N TYR A 205 -10.40 -4.89 1.86
CA TYR A 205 -9.86 -3.65 1.30
C TYR A 205 -10.04 -2.45 2.22
N THR A 206 -10.94 -2.50 3.21
CA THR A 206 -11.08 -1.42 4.21
C THR A 206 -9.85 -1.24 5.09
N THR A 207 -8.95 -2.23 5.16
CA THR A 207 -7.91 -2.27 6.20
C THR A 207 -6.59 -1.64 5.75
N VAL A 208 -6.35 -1.54 4.43
CA VAL A 208 -5.03 -1.20 3.90
C VAL A 208 -4.60 0.22 4.29
N TRP A 209 -5.44 1.23 4.04
CA TRP A 209 -5.07 2.63 4.35
C TRP A 209 -5.02 2.87 5.86
N PRO A 210 -6.01 2.44 6.66
CA PRO A 210 -5.93 2.52 8.11
C PRO A 210 -4.64 1.92 8.68
N ALA A 211 -4.24 0.73 8.23
CA ALA A 211 -3.04 0.07 8.75
C ALA A 211 -1.77 0.88 8.42
N ILE A 212 -1.63 1.36 7.19
CA ILE A 212 -0.49 2.20 6.78
C ILE A 212 -0.46 3.52 7.57
N PHE A 213 -1.62 4.15 7.79
CA PHE A 213 -1.69 5.38 8.57
C PHE A 213 -1.39 5.16 10.05
N GLU A 214 -1.83 4.05 10.65
CA GLU A 214 -1.43 3.72 12.03
C GLU A 214 0.05 3.40 12.16
N TRP A 215 0.64 2.73 11.16
CA TRP A 215 2.10 2.59 11.11
C TRP A 215 2.79 3.95 11.01
N TYR A 216 2.26 4.87 10.20
CA TYR A 216 2.83 6.20 10.04
C TYR A 216 2.76 7.02 11.33
N THR A 217 1.61 7.03 12.00
CA THR A 217 1.47 7.68 13.31
C THR A 217 2.38 7.02 14.35
N LEU A 218 2.52 5.68 14.32
CA LEU A 218 3.42 4.94 15.22
C LEU A 218 4.88 5.30 15.00
N LEU A 219 5.37 5.32 13.77
CA LEU A 219 6.75 5.69 13.44
C LEU A 219 7.04 7.14 13.85
N ASN A 220 6.06 8.04 13.76
CA ASN A 220 6.17 9.42 14.25
C ASN A 220 6.25 9.55 15.77
N THR A 221 5.96 8.49 16.54
CA THR A 221 6.19 8.47 18.00
C THR A 221 7.65 8.21 18.40
N PHE A 222 8.56 8.09 17.43
CA PHE A 222 10.00 7.91 17.65
C PHE A 222 10.75 9.16 17.22
N PRO A 223 11.00 10.14 18.13
CA PRO A 223 11.61 11.42 17.77
C PRO A 223 12.93 11.30 17.01
N GLY A 224 13.76 10.31 17.36
CA GLY A 224 15.03 10.05 16.67
C GLY A 224 14.85 9.59 15.22
N LEU A 225 13.80 8.83 14.91
CA LEU A 225 13.49 8.40 13.55
C LEU A 225 12.92 9.55 12.72
N VAL A 226 12.06 10.38 13.31
CA VAL A 226 11.51 11.58 12.65
C VAL A 226 12.62 12.58 12.33
N SER A 227 13.47 12.88 13.31
CA SER A 227 14.56 13.84 13.15
C SER A 227 15.64 13.36 12.18
N ARG A 228 15.81 12.04 12.02
CA ARG A 228 16.80 11.45 11.12
C ARG A 228 16.67 11.94 9.67
N TYR A 229 15.46 12.25 9.24
CA TYR A 229 15.15 12.61 7.86
C TYR A 229 14.62 14.04 7.70
N SER A 230 14.74 14.88 8.73
CA SER A 230 14.14 16.22 8.74
C SER A 230 15.03 17.32 8.17
N ASN A 231 16.34 17.09 8.03
CA ASN A 231 17.29 18.07 7.48
C ASN A 231 18.25 17.44 6.46
N GLY A 232 17.73 17.18 5.25
CA GLY A 232 18.45 16.64 4.11
C GLY A 232 18.51 17.61 2.91
N PRO A 233 18.96 17.10 1.75
CA PRO A 233 19.02 17.89 0.52
C PRO A 233 17.66 18.44 0.11
N LYS A 234 17.65 19.69 -0.35
CA LYS A 234 16.44 20.37 -0.86
C LYS A 234 16.19 19.94 -2.29
N ILE A 235 15.16 19.11 -2.49
CA ILE A 235 14.78 18.59 -3.80
C ILE A 235 13.35 18.98 -4.12
N ALA A 236 13.18 19.88 -5.09
CA ALA A 236 11.87 20.20 -5.64
C ALA A 236 11.60 19.31 -6.86
N LEU A 237 10.57 18.47 -6.79
CA LEU A 237 10.22 17.60 -7.90
C LEU A 237 9.44 18.35 -9.00
N PRO A 238 9.75 18.11 -10.29
CA PRO A 238 9.08 18.77 -11.40
C PRO A 238 7.69 18.17 -11.64
N GLY A 239 6.66 18.74 -11.00
CA GLY A 239 5.28 18.20 -11.03
C GLY A 239 4.70 17.99 -12.44
N GLY A 240 5.07 18.83 -13.41
CA GLY A 240 4.69 18.67 -14.82
C GLY A 240 5.30 17.41 -15.47
N LEU A 241 6.59 17.17 -15.23
CA LEU A 241 7.28 15.99 -15.76
C LEU A 241 6.79 14.71 -15.09
N LEU A 242 6.54 14.74 -13.78
CA LEU A 242 5.95 13.60 -13.07
C LEU A 242 4.59 13.21 -13.64
N LEU A 243 3.71 14.20 -13.83
CA LEU A 243 2.36 13.95 -14.32
C LEU A 243 2.35 13.36 -15.74
N TRP A 244 3.01 14.04 -16.68
CA TRP A 244 3.01 13.60 -18.08
C TRP A 244 3.87 12.35 -18.30
N GLY A 245 4.98 12.22 -17.56
CA GLY A 245 5.79 11.01 -17.54
C GLY A 245 5.01 9.83 -16.98
N GLY A 246 4.22 10.02 -15.92
CA GLY A 246 3.35 8.98 -15.37
C GLY A 246 2.29 8.50 -16.37
N PHE A 247 1.63 9.43 -17.09
CA PHE A 247 0.70 9.03 -18.17
C PHE A 247 1.41 8.27 -19.29
N PHE A 248 2.56 8.76 -19.74
CA PHE A 248 3.34 8.08 -20.76
C PHE A 248 3.71 6.65 -20.31
N LEU A 249 4.21 6.49 -19.09
CA LEU A 249 4.55 5.19 -18.51
C LEU A 249 3.33 4.25 -18.48
N ILE A 250 2.17 4.73 -18.00
CA ILE A 250 0.94 3.94 -17.97
C ILE A 250 0.50 3.51 -19.36
N PHE A 251 0.63 4.38 -20.37
CA PHE A 251 0.30 4.01 -21.75
C PHE A 251 1.23 2.91 -22.27
N ILE A 252 2.55 3.05 -22.07
CA ILE A 252 3.53 2.08 -22.59
C ILE A 252 3.53 0.75 -21.82
N LEU A 253 3.12 0.74 -20.54
CA LEU A 253 2.95 -0.46 -19.73
C LEU A 253 2.11 -1.51 -20.45
N VAL A 254 1.02 -1.08 -21.12
CA VAL A 254 0.10 -2.00 -21.80
C VAL A 254 0.77 -2.75 -22.97
N PHE A 255 1.78 -2.14 -23.62
CA PHE A 255 2.54 -2.77 -24.69
C PHE A 255 3.71 -3.62 -24.18
N PHE A 256 4.23 -3.29 -22.99
CA PHE A 256 5.39 -3.95 -22.39
C PHE A 256 5.12 -4.30 -20.91
N PRO A 257 4.14 -5.18 -20.62
CA PRO A 257 3.69 -5.44 -19.25
C PRO A 257 4.80 -6.00 -18.37
N TYR A 258 5.59 -6.96 -18.87
CA TYR A 258 6.62 -7.60 -18.03
C TYR A 258 7.82 -6.71 -17.71
N PRO A 259 8.42 -5.93 -18.63
CA PRO A 259 9.50 -5.01 -18.26
C PRO A 259 9.03 -3.82 -17.40
N LEU A 260 7.75 -3.46 -17.50
CA LEU A 260 7.17 -2.28 -16.85
C LEU A 260 6.20 -2.62 -15.72
N PHE A 261 6.20 -3.85 -15.22
CA PHE A 261 5.28 -4.34 -14.19
C PHE A 261 5.15 -3.42 -12.96
N TRP A 262 6.21 -2.67 -12.64
CA TRP A 262 6.30 -1.72 -11.52
C TRP A 262 5.58 -0.38 -11.79
N VAL A 263 5.26 -0.07 -13.05
CA VAL A 263 4.67 1.22 -13.47
C VAL A 263 3.28 1.43 -12.86
N LEU A 264 2.52 0.38 -12.59
CA LEU A 264 1.22 0.56 -11.93
C LEU A 264 1.33 1.20 -10.54
N TRP A 265 2.48 1.06 -9.87
CA TRP A 265 2.79 1.73 -8.61
C TRP A 265 3.41 3.11 -8.83
N ILE A 266 4.52 3.17 -9.59
CA ILE A 266 5.31 4.41 -9.72
C ILE A 266 4.65 5.41 -10.68
N GLY A 267 4.06 4.93 -11.77
CA GLY A 267 3.37 5.76 -12.75
C GLY A 267 2.13 6.42 -12.16
N THR A 268 1.34 5.68 -11.39
CA THR A 268 0.18 6.25 -10.69
C THR A 268 0.60 7.24 -9.60
N LEU A 269 1.64 6.92 -8.82
CA LEU A 269 2.25 7.86 -7.86
C LEU A 269 2.69 9.16 -8.53
N ALA A 270 3.39 9.06 -9.66
CA ALA A 270 3.86 10.21 -10.42
C ALA A 270 2.70 11.08 -10.93
N ILE A 271 1.59 10.46 -11.37
CA ILE A 271 0.38 11.19 -11.80
C ILE A 271 -0.21 11.99 -10.65
N PHE A 272 -0.55 11.34 -9.53
CA PHE A 272 -1.22 12.04 -8.43
C PHE A 272 -0.29 13.07 -7.78
N SER A 273 0.95 12.70 -7.44
CA SER A 273 1.92 13.63 -6.87
C SER A 273 2.24 14.79 -7.82
N GLY A 274 2.43 14.50 -9.10
CA GLY A 274 2.68 15.52 -10.11
C GLY A 274 1.55 16.53 -10.20
N GLN A 275 0.30 16.08 -10.15
CA GLN A 275 -0.84 16.98 -10.15
C GLN A 275 -0.94 17.81 -8.87
N LEU A 276 -0.77 17.21 -7.69
CA LEU A 276 -0.81 17.94 -6.41
C LEU A 276 0.27 19.03 -6.38
N LEU A 277 1.51 18.72 -6.80
CA LEU A 277 2.60 19.68 -6.91
C LEU A 277 2.27 20.84 -7.87
N ARG A 278 1.72 20.55 -9.06
CA ARG A 278 1.29 21.60 -10.01
C ARG A 278 0.19 22.52 -9.46
N LYS A 279 -0.61 22.01 -8.54
CA LYS A 279 -1.69 22.76 -7.89
C LYS A 279 -1.26 23.44 -6.59
N GLY A 280 0.00 23.26 -6.16
CA GLY A 280 0.49 23.77 -4.89
C GLY A 280 -0.21 23.15 -3.69
N ILE A 281 -0.75 21.93 -3.83
CA ILE A 281 -1.35 21.18 -2.73
C ILE A 281 -0.24 20.40 -2.04
N TRP A 282 -0.20 20.49 -0.71
CA TRP A 282 0.80 19.80 0.09
C TRP A 282 0.70 18.29 -0.14
N ASN A 283 1.84 17.62 -0.28
CA ASN A 283 1.94 16.16 -0.28
C ASN A 283 3.34 15.78 0.26
N PRO A 284 3.62 14.49 0.50
CA PRO A 284 4.90 14.07 1.08
C PRO A 284 6.15 14.59 0.35
N PHE A 285 6.08 14.82 -0.96
CA PHE A 285 7.19 15.38 -1.74
C PHE A 285 7.31 16.90 -1.65
N THR A 286 6.28 17.62 -1.23
CA THR A 286 6.37 19.07 -0.99
C THR A 286 7.39 19.36 0.11
N ALA A 287 7.41 18.57 1.18
CA ALA A 287 8.35 18.73 2.29
C ALA A 287 9.83 18.51 1.90
N MET A 288 10.07 17.69 0.87
CA MET A 288 11.43 17.45 0.35
C MET A 288 12.07 18.72 -0.26
N ALA A 289 11.25 19.64 -0.80
CA ALA A 289 11.74 20.93 -1.32
C ALA A 289 12.35 21.81 -0.21
N GLU A 290 11.93 21.58 1.03
CA GLU A 290 12.43 22.27 2.23
C GLU A 290 13.57 21.51 2.91
N GLY A 291 13.87 20.29 2.45
CA GLY A 291 14.89 19.40 3.02
C GLY A 291 14.32 18.38 4.02
N ASN A 292 13.02 18.40 4.30
CA ASN A 292 12.38 17.43 5.19
C ASN A 292 11.81 16.26 4.40
N TRP A 293 12.50 15.13 4.42
CA TRP A 293 12.09 13.90 3.74
C TRP A 293 11.29 12.96 4.66
N GLY A 294 11.14 13.33 5.94
CA GLY A 294 10.42 12.58 6.96
C GLY A 294 9.04 12.09 6.50
N PRO A 295 8.15 12.97 6.00
CA PRO A 295 6.82 12.54 5.56
C PRO A 295 6.85 11.41 4.51
N ALA A 296 7.68 11.55 3.46
CA ALA A 296 7.77 10.58 2.38
C ALA A 296 8.44 9.27 2.83
N LEU A 297 9.54 9.34 3.58
CA LEU A 297 10.28 8.15 4.00
C LEU A 297 9.57 7.40 5.13
N LEU A 298 8.96 8.10 6.08
CA LEU A 298 8.25 7.43 7.17
C LEU A 298 7.00 6.72 6.64
N VAL A 299 6.22 7.31 5.72
CA VAL A 299 5.06 6.59 5.16
C VAL A 299 5.47 5.43 4.26
N ALA A 300 6.61 5.55 3.56
CA ALA A 300 7.19 4.44 2.81
C ALA A 300 7.59 3.29 3.74
N LEU A 301 8.29 3.60 4.85
CA LEU A 301 8.65 2.63 5.88
C LEU A 301 7.41 2.04 6.56
N SER A 302 6.35 2.83 6.75
CA SER A 302 5.07 2.36 7.31
C SER A 302 4.47 1.26 6.46
N SER A 303 4.42 1.46 5.14
CA SER A 303 3.93 0.43 4.23
C SER A 303 4.85 -0.77 4.15
N LEU A 304 6.18 -0.60 4.25
CA LEU A 304 7.12 -1.73 4.33
C LEU A 304 6.91 -2.55 5.61
N CYS A 305 6.77 -1.90 6.77
CA CYS A 305 6.44 -2.56 8.04
C CYS A 305 5.10 -3.27 7.95
N ASN A 306 4.09 -2.65 7.34
CA ASN A 306 2.80 -3.28 7.12
C ASN A 306 2.91 -4.50 6.19
N GLY A 307 3.65 -4.37 5.09
CA GLY A 307 3.90 -5.42 4.11
C GLY A 307 4.50 -6.67 4.75
N PHE A 308 5.39 -6.54 5.72
CA PHE A 308 5.91 -7.69 6.48
C PHE A 308 4.79 -8.51 7.16
N PHE A 309 3.87 -7.87 7.87
CA PHE A 309 2.76 -8.58 8.52
C PHE A 309 1.76 -9.12 7.49
N TRP A 310 1.51 -8.34 6.44
CA TRP A 310 0.65 -8.72 5.34
C TRP A 310 1.13 -10.05 4.72
N GLU A 311 2.41 -10.11 4.37
CA GLU A 311 3.03 -11.26 3.75
C GLU A 311 3.13 -12.47 4.69
N LEU A 312 3.48 -12.24 5.96
CA LEU A 312 3.51 -13.28 6.97
C LEU A 312 2.16 -13.98 7.10
N TRP A 313 1.09 -13.19 7.21
CA TRP A 313 -0.27 -13.72 7.35
C TRP A 313 -0.77 -14.39 6.08
N ASN A 314 -0.48 -13.81 4.92
CA ASN A 314 -0.80 -14.39 3.63
C ASN A 314 -0.19 -15.77 3.46
N TRP A 315 1.13 -15.84 3.56
CA TRP A 315 1.90 -17.06 3.41
C TRP A 315 1.45 -18.11 4.42
N GLY A 316 1.31 -17.71 5.69
CA GLY A 316 0.88 -18.63 6.75
C GLY A 316 -0.53 -19.18 6.55
N SER A 317 -1.42 -18.43 5.89
CA SER A 317 -2.76 -18.92 5.57
C SER A 317 -2.78 -20.08 4.56
N ASN A 318 -1.67 -20.30 3.83
CA ASN A 318 -1.52 -21.39 2.86
C ASN A 318 -0.25 -22.26 3.03
N ALA A 319 0.55 -22.03 4.09
CA ALA A 319 1.88 -22.63 4.26
C ALA A 319 1.89 -24.17 4.27
N ASN A 320 0.86 -24.81 4.84
CA ASN A 320 0.67 -26.26 4.76
C ASN A 320 -0.35 -26.61 3.67
N ARG A 321 0.13 -26.95 2.47
CA ARG A 321 -0.72 -27.23 1.30
C ARG A 321 -1.58 -28.49 1.43
N ALA A 322 -1.38 -29.33 2.44
CA ALA A 322 -2.21 -30.50 2.70
C ALA A 322 -3.52 -30.19 3.44
N LEU A 323 -3.62 -29.01 4.07
CA LEU A 323 -4.83 -28.53 4.74
C LEU A 323 -5.71 -27.77 3.73
N PRO A 324 -7.04 -27.71 3.94
CA PRO A 324 -7.96 -27.03 3.03
C PRO A 324 -7.61 -25.55 2.86
N ALA A 325 -7.92 -24.99 1.68
CA ALA A 325 -7.86 -23.56 1.45
C ALA A 325 -9.01 -22.87 2.21
N THR A 326 -8.68 -21.93 3.09
CA THR A 326 -9.68 -21.26 3.93
C THR A 326 -9.60 -19.74 3.90
N ASN A 327 -8.56 -19.15 3.31
CA ASN A 327 -8.46 -17.71 3.15
C ASN A 327 -8.85 -17.31 1.71
N PRO A 328 -10.03 -16.71 1.49
CA PRO A 328 -10.43 -16.27 0.16
C PRO A 328 -9.56 -15.16 -0.40
N ASN A 329 -8.98 -14.36 0.49
CA ASN A 329 -8.09 -13.27 0.12
C ASN A 329 -6.63 -13.70 -0.02
N TYR A 330 -6.30 -15.00 -0.08
CA TYR A 330 -4.92 -15.43 -0.32
C TYR A 330 -4.49 -15.06 -1.74
N TRP A 331 -3.40 -14.29 -1.87
CA TRP A 331 -2.80 -13.94 -3.17
C TRP A 331 -1.44 -14.59 -3.34
N ILE A 332 -1.06 -14.79 -4.59
CA ILE A 332 0.30 -15.15 -5.01
C ILE A 332 0.80 -14.03 -5.94
N TYR A 333 2.08 -13.71 -5.88
CA TYR A 333 2.71 -12.83 -6.85
C TYR A 333 3.39 -13.61 -7.96
N ASP A 334 3.28 -13.10 -9.18
CA ASP A 334 4.03 -13.60 -10.34
C ASP A 334 4.91 -12.51 -10.93
N ILE A 335 5.91 -12.08 -10.15
CA ILE A 335 6.75 -10.94 -10.51
C ILE A 335 7.80 -11.34 -11.56
N PRO A 336 7.84 -10.71 -12.75
CA PRO A 336 8.81 -11.05 -13.78
C PRO A 336 10.26 -10.99 -13.28
N TYR A 337 11.09 -11.94 -13.70
CA TYR A 337 12.56 -11.94 -13.56
C TYR A 337 13.14 -12.15 -12.15
N VAL A 338 12.41 -11.82 -11.08
CA VAL A 338 12.95 -11.79 -9.71
C VAL A 338 12.21 -12.70 -8.71
N ASN A 339 11.22 -13.46 -9.17
CA ASN A 339 10.37 -14.33 -8.35
C ASN A 339 11.09 -15.61 -7.84
N VAL A 340 12.12 -15.47 -7.01
CA VAL A 340 12.98 -16.61 -6.60
C VAL A 340 13.16 -16.80 -5.09
N ILE A 341 13.44 -15.74 -4.33
CA ILE A 341 13.76 -15.85 -2.90
C ILE A 341 12.55 -15.43 -2.07
N HIS A 342 11.97 -16.38 -1.35
CA HIS A 342 10.76 -16.18 -0.53
C HIS A 342 11.07 -16.53 0.93
N ILE A 343 10.83 -15.59 1.85
CA ILE A 343 11.12 -15.76 3.28
C ILE A 343 9.82 -15.60 4.05
N CYS A 344 9.13 -16.72 4.31
CA CYS A 344 7.82 -16.74 4.99
C CYS A 344 6.81 -15.75 4.38
N SER A 345 6.80 -15.66 3.04
CA SER A 345 6.10 -14.65 2.25
C SER A 345 5.87 -15.17 0.84
N GLU A 346 4.80 -14.74 0.18
CA GLU A 346 4.59 -14.98 -1.26
C GLU A 346 5.28 -13.92 -2.12
N MET A 347 5.56 -12.74 -1.56
CA MET A 347 6.37 -11.72 -2.20
C MET A 347 7.85 -12.16 -2.27
N PRO A 348 8.51 -12.07 -3.44
CA PRO A 348 9.95 -12.29 -3.52
C PRO A 348 10.72 -11.19 -2.79
N LEU A 349 11.95 -11.49 -2.37
CA LEU A 349 12.80 -10.59 -1.57
C LEU A 349 12.88 -9.16 -2.15
N LEU A 350 13.13 -9.03 -3.47
CA LEU A 350 13.22 -7.74 -4.16
C LEU A 350 11.85 -7.06 -4.36
N GLY A 351 10.76 -7.81 -4.24
CA GLY A 351 9.40 -7.25 -4.28
C GLY A 351 9.07 -6.38 -3.07
N TYR A 352 9.71 -6.60 -1.92
CA TYR A 352 9.43 -5.84 -0.69
C TYR A 352 9.69 -4.34 -0.82
N MET A 353 10.70 -3.93 -1.61
CA MET A 353 10.93 -2.51 -1.83
C MET A 353 9.80 -1.82 -2.61
N GLY A 354 8.93 -2.58 -3.29
CA GLY A 354 7.71 -2.08 -3.90
C GLY A 354 6.68 -1.53 -2.88
N TYR A 355 6.70 -1.99 -1.63
CA TYR A 355 5.81 -1.43 -0.59
C TYR A 355 6.11 0.03 -0.27
N MET A 356 7.35 0.48 -0.45
CA MET A 356 7.76 1.85 -0.13
C MET A 356 7.06 2.92 -0.98
N PRO A 357 7.15 2.89 -2.32
CA PRO A 357 6.39 3.83 -3.16
C PRO A 357 4.88 3.66 -3.00
N PHE A 358 4.41 2.43 -2.73
CA PHE A 358 3.00 2.17 -2.47
C PHE A 358 2.48 2.95 -1.25
N GLY A 359 3.19 2.95 -0.12
CA GLY A 359 2.80 3.75 1.05
C GLY A 359 2.70 5.25 0.79
N ILE A 360 3.60 5.80 -0.03
CA ILE A 360 3.53 7.21 -0.44
C ILE A 360 2.29 7.46 -1.30
N LEU A 361 2.03 6.57 -2.26
CA LEU A 361 0.88 6.65 -3.15
C LEU A 361 -0.45 6.61 -2.39
N VAL A 362 -0.57 5.73 -1.39
CA VAL A 362 -1.72 5.66 -0.48
C VAL A 362 -2.06 7.03 0.11
N TRP A 363 -1.05 7.70 0.68
CA TRP A 363 -1.26 8.99 1.30
C TRP A 363 -1.53 10.11 0.29
N VAL A 364 -0.81 10.11 -0.84
CA VAL A 364 -1.02 11.06 -1.93
C VAL A 364 -2.44 10.97 -2.50
N VAL A 365 -2.97 9.77 -2.71
CA VAL A 365 -4.36 9.56 -3.15
C VAL A 365 -5.35 10.04 -2.10
N PHE A 366 -5.09 9.78 -0.82
CA PHE A 366 -5.93 10.27 0.27
C PHE A 366 -5.98 11.79 0.32
N ILE A 367 -4.84 12.47 0.15
CA ILE A 367 -4.76 13.93 0.05
C ILE A 367 -5.51 14.45 -1.17
N TRP A 368 -5.34 13.82 -2.33
CA TRP A 368 -6.06 14.17 -3.54
C TRP A 368 -7.58 14.09 -3.35
N LEU A 369 -8.07 13.03 -2.71
CA LEU A 369 -9.49 12.88 -2.37
C LEU A 369 -9.94 13.91 -1.34
N GLY A 370 -9.12 14.23 -0.34
CA GLY A 370 -9.41 15.28 0.64
C GLY A 370 -9.55 16.64 0.00
N ALA A 371 -8.66 16.99 -0.94
CA ALA A 371 -8.75 18.22 -1.71
C ALA A 371 -9.96 18.24 -2.67
N LEU A 372 -10.39 17.08 -3.16
CA LEU A 372 -11.54 16.94 -4.06
C LEU A 372 -12.88 17.05 -3.31
N PHE A 373 -12.98 16.41 -2.14
CA PHE A 373 -14.23 16.26 -1.38
C PHE A 373 -14.31 17.13 -0.12
N GLY A 374 -13.23 17.82 0.25
CA GLY A 374 -13.20 18.78 1.35
C GLY A 374 -13.14 18.15 2.75
N PHE A 375 -12.34 17.09 2.94
CA PHE A 375 -12.11 16.49 4.27
C PHE A 375 -10.66 16.62 4.74
N ASP A 376 -10.46 16.63 6.07
CA ASP A 376 -9.13 16.72 6.70
C ASP A 376 -8.30 15.45 6.44
N THR A 377 -7.09 15.64 5.92
CA THR A 377 -6.14 14.56 5.59
C THR A 377 -4.94 14.51 6.53
N GLY A 378 -4.90 15.37 7.55
CA GLY A 378 -3.87 15.39 8.57
C GLY A 378 -3.87 14.13 9.42
N LEU A 379 -2.69 13.51 9.58
CA LEU A 379 -2.51 12.27 10.33
C LEU A 379 -1.87 12.53 11.70
N LEU A 380 -1.07 13.58 11.83
CA LEU A 380 -0.38 13.98 13.05
C LEU A 380 -1.06 15.17 13.72
N LYS A 381 -0.76 15.39 15.00
CA LYS A 381 -1.33 16.48 15.81
C LYS A 381 -1.09 17.85 15.16
N ASP A 382 0.10 18.06 14.61
CA ASP A 382 0.55 19.34 14.04
C ASP A 382 0.23 19.48 12.54
N ASP A 383 -0.49 18.53 11.94
CA ASP A 383 -0.88 18.59 10.52
C ASP A 383 -2.09 19.51 10.26
N GLN A 384 -2.51 20.35 11.22
CA GLN A 384 -3.80 21.09 11.14
C GLN A 384 -3.93 22.07 9.96
N ASP A 385 -2.89 22.30 9.16
CA ASP A 385 -2.92 23.20 8.00
C ASP A 385 -2.51 22.53 6.66
N LYS A 386 -2.47 21.18 6.59
CA LYS A 386 -1.98 20.44 5.40
C LYS A 386 -3.07 20.02 4.39
N GLY A 387 -4.30 20.56 4.51
CA GLY A 387 -5.47 20.22 3.67
C GLY A 387 -5.77 21.20 2.55
#